data_AF-A0A212DCP6-F1
#
_entry.id   AF-A0A212DCP6-F1
#
_cell.length_a   1.000
_cell.length_b   1.000
_cell.length_c   1.000
_cell.angle_alpha   90.00
_cell.angle_beta   90.00
_cell.angle_gamma   90.00
#
_symmetry.space_group_name_H-M   'P 1'
#
loop_
_entity.id
_entity.type
_entity.pdbx_description
1 polymer ?
#
loop_
_entity_poly.entity_id
_entity_poly.type
_entity_poly.pdbx_seq_one_letter_code
_entity_poly.pdbx_strand_id
1 'polypeptide(L)'
;MFEKYYNKLEPRDQRPPRLSEVKITGAEIAQLRSRRKSKSRMGMERVMGLSVDQKFELVQKELEDAKDEIRHMRANAERDLQHHEAIIEEAEIRWTEVQREVHEFEKDILKTISKKKGSILATQKVMKYIEDMNRRRDNMKDKLRLKNVSLKVQRKKLLLQLRQQLKIENAQFLETIEARNQELIQMKLASGNTLQILNAYKDRAKALALNRQLRKQLSEFRAPQVMMYIREKIRNGDLEKTIRVWERKVEIAEMSLKGYRKAWNKMKTTNEQLQATSGPGK
;
A
#
# COMPACT_ATOMS: atom_id res chain seq x y z
N MET A 1 -49.77 -14.01 5.42
CA MET A 1 -49.08 -13.22 4.37
C MET A 1 -47.72 -12.66 4.83
N PHE A 2 -47.52 -12.37 6.13
CA PHE A 2 -46.24 -11.86 6.66
C PHE A 2 -45.20 -12.94 7.04
N GLU A 3 -45.61 -14.15 7.44
CA GLU A 3 -44.66 -15.25 7.76
C GLU A 3 -43.82 -15.71 6.56
N LYS A 4 -44.37 -15.61 5.35
CA LYS A 4 -43.69 -16.02 4.11
C LYS A 4 -42.53 -15.09 3.72
N TYR A 5 -42.47 -13.89 4.29
CA TYR A 5 -41.40 -12.91 4.09
C TYR A 5 -40.32 -12.99 5.18
N TYR A 6 -40.66 -13.47 6.38
CA TYR A 6 -39.69 -13.61 7.47
C TYR A 6 -38.69 -14.75 7.20
N ASN A 7 -39.15 -15.87 6.65
CA ASN A 7 -38.30 -17.03 6.33
C ASN A 7 -37.37 -16.86 5.11
N LYS A 8 -37.35 -15.69 4.45
CA LYS A 8 -36.45 -15.38 3.31
C LYS A 8 -35.29 -14.46 3.67
N LEU A 9 -35.26 -13.90 4.89
CA LEU A 9 -34.26 -12.93 5.34
C LEU A 9 -33.27 -13.48 6.37
N GLU A 10 -33.43 -14.73 6.81
CA GLU A 10 -32.37 -15.45 7.51
C GLU A 10 -31.50 -16.21 6.48
N PRO A 11 -30.21 -15.87 6.33
CA PRO A 11 -29.26 -16.82 5.78
C PRO A 11 -29.22 -18.00 6.76
N ARG A 12 -29.90 -19.09 6.39
CA ARG A 12 -29.82 -20.38 7.08
C ARG A 12 -28.34 -20.67 7.31
N ASP A 13 -27.92 -20.74 8.58
CA ASP A 13 -26.54 -20.95 9.02
C ASP A 13 -25.83 -22.04 8.20
N GLN A 14 -25.19 -21.65 7.11
CA GLN A 14 -24.12 -22.41 6.47
C GLN A 14 -22.86 -21.61 6.72
N ARG A 15 -22.38 -21.72 7.97
CA ARG A 15 -21.01 -21.33 8.29
C ARG A 15 -20.09 -22.12 7.36
N PRO A 16 -19.26 -21.48 6.51
CA PRO A 16 -18.13 -22.20 5.93
C PRO A 16 -17.26 -22.71 7.10
N PRO A 17 -16.79 -23.97 7.06
CA PRO A 17 -16.09 -24.54 8.20
C PRO A 17 -14.85 -23.69 8.51
N ARG A 18 -14.71 -23.28 9.77
CA ARG A 18 -13.52 -22.55 10.21
C ARG A 18 -12.32 -23.50 10.13
N LEU A 19 -11.20 -23.03 9.58
CA LEU A 19 -9.94 -23.79 9.50
C LEU A 19 -9.43 -24.30 10.87
N SER A 20 -9.95 -23.77 11.98
CA SER A 20 -9.67 -24.23 13.34
C SER A 20 -10.40 -25.51 13.77
N GLU A 21 -11.36 -26.03 12.99
CA GLU A 21 -12.12 -27.25 13.32
C GLU A 21 -11.59 -28.52 12.63
N VAL A 22 -10.57 -28.42 11.77
CA VAL A 22 -9.92 -29.59 11.18
C VAL A 22 -8.96 -30.20 12.20
N LYS A 23 -9.46 -31.14 13.01
CA LYS A 23 -8.60 -32.03 13.81
C LYS A 23 -7.88 -33.02 12.90
N ILE A 24 -6.75 -32.61 12.34
CA ILE A 24 -5.82 -33.54 11.68
C ILE A 24 -5.19 -34.39 12.79
N THR A 25 -5.47 -35.69 12.80
CA THR A 25 -4.85 -36.61 13.76
C THR A 25 -3.40 -36.88 13.32
N GLY A 26 -2.46 -36.91 14.27
CA GLY A 26 -1.02 -37.05 13.98
C GLY A 26 -0.62 -38.30 13.19
N ALA A 27 -1.54 -39.26 13.00
CA ALA A 27 -1.33 -40.47 12.21
C ALA A 27 -1.33 -40.22 10.69
N GLU A 28 -1.99 -39.17 10.18
CA GLU A 28 -2.01 -38.87 8.74
C GLU A 28 -0.70 -38.23 8.25
N ILE A 29 0.02 -37.53 9.14
CA ILE A 29 1.30 -36.87 8.82
C ILE A 29 2.42 -37.91 8.60
N ALA A 30 2.32 -39.08 9.23
CA ALA A 30 3.36 -40.11 9.18
C ALA A 30 3.36 -40.90 7.86
N GLN A 31 2.25 -40.96 7.12
CA GLN A 31 2.14 -41.75 5.88
C GLN A 31 2.75 -41.07 4.64
N LEU A 32 3.06 -39.77 4.70
CA LEU A 32 3.65 -39.04 3.57
C LEU A 32 5.19 -39.12 3.51
N ARG A 33 5.85 -39.74 4.50
CA ARG A 33 7.32 -39.70 4.66
C ARG A 33 8.08 -40.96 4.26
N SER A 34 7.52 -41.87 3.46
CA SER A 34 8.36 -42.92 2.90
C SER A 34 7.97 -43.41 1.52
N ARG A 35 9.02 -43.41 0.68
CA ARG A 35 9.26 -44.28 -0.48
C ARG A 35 8.87 -43.69 -1.85
N ARG A 36 9.84 -43.03 -2.51
CA ARG A 36 10.55 -43.57 -3.70
C ARG A 36 11.49 -42.54 -4.32
N LYS A 37 12.74 -42.96 -4.47
CA LYS A 37 13.75 -42.36 -5.36
C LYS A 37 13.33 -42.72 -6.79
N SER A 38 12.84 -41.78 -7.58
CA SER A 38 12.87 -41.89 -9.05
C SER A 38 12.95 -40.51 -9.71
N LYS A 39 13.79 -40.47 -10.73
CA LYS A 39 14.20 -39.30 -11.51
C LYS A 39 13.12 -39.05 -12.55
N SER A 40 12.38 -37.95 -12.44
CA SER A 40 11.45 -37.48 -13.47
C SER A 40 11.45 -35.95 -13.47
N ARG A 41 11.89 -35.38 -14.60
CA ARG A 41 11.71 -33.97 -14.95
C ARG A 41 10.22 -33.75 -15.21
N MET A 42 9.50 -33.09 -14.31
CA MET A 42 8.24 -32.42 -14.64
C MET A 42 8.13 -31.13 -13.82
N GLY A 43 7.42 -30.17 -14.41
CA GLY A 43 7.46 -28.74 -14.13
C GLY A 43 7.54 -28.36 -12.66
N MET A 44 8.41 -27.41 -12.40
CA MET A 44 8.50 -26.65 -11.17
C MET A 44 7.19 -25.84 -11.05
N GLU A 45 6.11 -26.48 -10.60
CA GLU A 45 4.95 -25.78 -10.07
C GLU A 45 5.38 -25.19 -8.72
N ARG A 46 6.18 -24.12 -8.79
CA ARG A 46 6.34 -23.23 -7.65
C ARG A 46 4.93 -22.74 -7.39
N VAL A 47 4.31 -23.24 -6.33
CA VAL A 47 3.24 -22.50 -5.68
C VAL A 47 3.87 -21.16 -5.30
N MET A 48 3.77 -20.18 -6.20
CA MET A 48 4.23 -18.83 -5.96
C MET A 48 3.36 -18.31 -4.82
N GLY A 49 3.93 -18.24 -3.62
CA GLY A 49 3.27 -17.58 -2.50
C GLY A 49 2.90 -16.15 -2.89
N LEU A 50 1.80 -15.65 -2.34
CA LEU A 50 1.33 -14.28 -2.59
C LEU A 50 2.46 -13.27 -2.37
N SER A 51 2.57 -12.31 -3.28
CA SER A 51 3.51 -11.20 -3.14
C SER A 51 3.17 -10.38 -1.89
N VAL A 52 4.13 -9.57 -1.44
CA VAL A 52 3.90 -8.67 -0.29
C VAL A 52 2.74 -7.71 -0.60
N ASP A 53 2.65 -7.22 -1.83
CA ASP A 53 1.57 -6.33 -2.27
C ASP A 53 0.21 -7.04 -2.23
N GLN A 54 0.14 -8.27 -2.74
CA GLN A 54 -1.09 -9.08 -2.69
C GLN A 54 -1.52 -9.39 -1.26
N LYS A 55 -0.56 -9.66 -0.36
CA LYS A 55 -0.84 -9.85 1.08
C LYS A 55 -1.33 -8.56 1.73
N PHE A 56 -0.75 -7.43 1.37
CA PHE A 56 -1.16 -6.12 1.87
C PHE A 56 -2.58 -5.77 1.42
N GLU A 57 -2.91 -5.96 0.14
CA GLU A 57 -4.27 -5.78 -0.38
C GLU A 57 -5.28 -6.68 0.34
N LEU A 58 -4.93 -7.95 0.55
CA LEU A 58 -5.80 -8.89 1.26
C LEU A 58 -6.03 -8.47 2.71
N VAL A 59 -4.99 -8.05 3.43
CA VAL A 59 -5.12 -7.53 4.81
C VAL A 59 -5.93 -6.24 4.85
N GLN A 60 -5.76 -5.34 3.88
CA GLN A 60 -6.56 -4.12 3.79
C GLN A 60 -8.04 -4.43 3.55
N LYS A 61 -8.33 -5.40 2.68
CA LYS A 61 -9.69 -5.83 2.40
C LYS A 61 -10.34 -6.45 3.63
N GLU A 62 -9.67 -7.41 4.28
CA GLU A 62 -10.15 -8.05 5.52
C GLU A 62 -10.37 -7.02 6.63
N LEU A 63 -9.50 -6.01 6.73
CA LEU A 63 -9.68 -4.91 7.68
C LEU A 63 -10.95 -4.11 7.36
N GLU A 64 -11.24 -3.82 6.10
CA GLU A 64 -12.44 -3.07 5.73
C GLU A 64 -13.71 -3.90 5.91
N ASP A 65 -13.68 -5.19 5.53
CA ASP A 65 -14.77 -6.14 5.75
C ASP A 65 -15.09 -6.26 7.26
N ALA A 66 -14.06 -6.41 8.11
CA ALA A 66 -14.23 -6.46 9.56
C ALA A 66 -14.79 -5.14 10.13
N LYS A 67 -14.39 -3.97 9.59
CA LYS A 67 -14.99 -2.70 9.99
C LYS A 67 -16.47 -2.64 9.62
N ASP A 68 -16.84 -3.12 8.44
CA ASP A 68 -18.24 -3.19 8.01
C ASP A 68 -19.08 -4.12 8.88
N GLU A 69 -18.55 -5.30 9.24
CA GLU A 69 -19.20 -6.21 10.19
C GLU A 69 -19.42 -5.54 11.55
N ILE A 70 -18.40 -4.85 12.09
CA ILE A 70 -18.52 -4.11 13.35
C ILE A 70 -19.57 -3.00 13.23
N ARG A 71 -19.59 -2.25 12.13
CA ARG A 71 -20.61 -1.20 11.88
C ARG A 71 -22.01 -1.79 11.88
N HIS A 72 -22.22 -2.92 11.20
CA HIS A 72 -23.51 -3.60 11.14
C HIS A 72 -23.94 -4.16 12.50
N MET A 73 -23.05 -4.84 13.21
CA MET A 73 -23.32 -5.37 14.56
C MET A 73 -23.70 -4.25 15.53
N ARG A 74 -22.99 -3.13 15.52
CA ARG A 74 -23.33 -1.96 16.35
C ARG A 74 -24.70 -1.40 16.00
N ALA A 75 -25.03 -1.27 14.71
CA ALA A 75 -26.34 -0.79 14.27
C ALA A 75 -27.49 -1.73 14.67
N ASN A 76 -27.26 -3.05 14.68
CA ASN A 76 -28.21 -4.03 15.20
C ASN A 76 -28.41 -3.88 16.70
N ALA A 77 -27.32 -3.91 17.47
CA ALA A 77 -27.37 -3.81 18.93
C ALA A 77 -28.05 -2.52 19.40
N GLU A 78 -27.77 -1.39 18.74
CA GLU A 78 -28.41 -0.11 19.03
C GLU A 78 -29.93 -0.15 18.79
N ARG A 79 -30.38 -0.81 17.71
CA ARG A 79 -31.81 -1.00 17.45
C ARG A 79 -32.48 -1.86 18.51
N ASP A 80 -31.82 -2.94 18.90
CA ASP A 80 -32.36 -3.88 19.89
C ASP A 80 -32.43 -3.22 21.28
N LEU A 81 -31.41 -2.44 21.64
CA LEU A 81 -31.39 -1.63 22.85
C LEU A 81 -32.56 -0.64 22.87
N GLN A 82 -32.71 0.17 21.82
CA GLN A 82 -33.83 1.13 21.69
C GLN A 82 -35.20 0.44 21.75
N HIS A 83 -35.31 -0.77 21.21
CA HIS A 83 -36.54 -1.55 21.28
C HIS A 83 -36.85 -1.99 22.72
N HIS A 84 -35.87 -2.51 23.43
CA HIS A 84 -36.03 -2.94 24.81
C HIS A 84 -36.28 -1.78 25.77
N GLU A 85 -35.58 -0.65 25.60
CA GLU A 85 -35.83 0.59 26.35
C GLU A 85 -37.28 1.06 26.17
N ALA A 86 -37.79 1.08 24.94
CA ALA A 86 -39.18 1.45 24.68
C ALA A 86 -40.19 0.51 25.36
N ILE A 87 -39.91 -0.80 25.41
CA ILE A 87 -40.76 -1.77 26.11
C ILE A 87 -40.77 -1.50 27.62
N ILE A 88 -39.60 -1.24 28.20
CA ILE A 88 -39.47 -0.97 29.63
C ILE A 88 -40.21 0.32 30.00
N GLU A 89 -39.99 1.41 29.26
CA GLU A 89 -40.70 2.67 29.48
C GLU A 89 -42.23 2.51 29.34
N GLU A 90 -42.69 1.75 28.35
CA GLU A 90 -44.12 1.45 28.17
C GLU A 90 -44.69 0.66 29.37
N ALA A 91 -43.93 -0.33 29.87
CA ALA A 91 -44.34 -1.13 31.02
C ALA A 91 -44.41 -0.29 32.31
N GLU A 92 -43.43 0.59 32.54
CA GLU A 92 -43.41 1.51 33.68
C GLU A 92 -44.60 2.48 33.64
N ILE A 93 -44.86 3.09 32.48
CA ILE A 93 -46.03 3.97 32.28
C ILE A 93 -47.31 3.19 32.56
N ARG A 94 -47.50 2.01 31.96
CA ARG A 94 -48.69 1.17 32.20
C ARG A 94 -48.87 0.78 33.65
N TRP A 95 -47.78 0.42 34.34
CA TRP A 95 -47.84 0.07 35.75
C TRP A 95 -48.39 1.22 36.59
N THR A 96 -47.83 2.42 36.40
CA THR A 96 -48.30 3.62 37.12
C THR A 96 -49.75 3.97 36.79
N GLU A 97 -50.16 3.84 35.52
CA GLU A 97 -51.54 4.07 35.10
C GLU A 97 -52.49 3.07 35.75
N VAL A 98 -52.20 1.77 35.68
CA VAL A 98 -53.06 0.73 36.28
C VAL A 98 -53.19 0.92 37.79
N GLN A 99 -52.10 1.23 38.50
CA GLN A 99 -52.17 1.50 39.94
C GLN A 99 -53.10 2.68 40.27
N ARG A 100 -53.00 3.77 39.51
CA ARG A 100 -53.89 4.93 39.67
C ARG A 100 -55.34 4.57 39.35
N GLU A 101 -55.59 3.86 38.27
CA GLU A 101 -56.93 3.49 37.79
C GLU A 101 -57.64 2.54 38.77
N VAL A 102 -56.90 1.59 39.36
CA VAL A 102 -57.42 0.71 40.42
C VAL A 102 -57.82 1.54 41.64
N HIS A 103 -56.95 2.47 42.07
CA HIS A 103 -57.25 3.33 43.22
C HIS A 103 -58.47 4.24 42.97
N GLU A 104 -58.57 4.85 41.79
CA GLU A 104 -59.71 5.68 41.40
C GLU A 104 -61.00 4.86 41.33
N PHE A 105 -60.96 3.65 40.76
CA PHE A 105 -62.13 2.77 40.69
C PHE A 105 -62.60 2.34 42.09
N GLU A 106 -61.68 1.95 42.97
CA GLU A 106 -62.00 1.62 44.35
C GLU A 106 -62.69 2.78 45.08
N LYS A 107 -62.16 3.99 44.89
CA LYS A 107 -62.68 5.22 45.49
C LYS A 107 -64.07 5.59 44.94
N ASP A 108 -64.21 5.67 43.63
CA ASP A 108 -65.38 6.28 43.00
C ASP A 108 -66.53 5.30 42.79
N ILE A 109 -66.21 4.01 42.59
CA ILE A 109 -67.19 2.93 42.35
C ILE A 109 -67.38 2.08 43.60
N LEU A 110 -66.37 1.34 44.04
CA LEU A 110 -66.54 0.29 45.06
C LEU A 110 -67.00 0.85 46.41
N LYS A 111 -66.39 1.95 46.89
CA LYS A 111 -66.78 2.59 48.15
C LYS A 111 -68.18 3.22 48.07
N THR A 112 -68.61 3.70 46.90
CA THR A 112 -69.90 4.40 46.78
C THR A 112 -71.10 3.45 46.58
N ILE A 113 -70.92 2.32 45.90
CA ILE A 113 -72.00 1.39 45.56
C ILE A 113 -72.32 0.41 46.71
N SER A 114 -71.50 0.38 47.76
CA SER A 114 -71.45 -0.66 48.79
C SER A 114 -72.76 -1.07 49.48
N LYS A 115 -73.80 -0.21 49.50
CA LYS A 115 -75.06 -0.47 50.24
C LYS A 115 -76.20 -1.14 49.45
N LYS A 116 -76.21 -1.11 48.10
CA LYS A 116 -77.26 -1.74 47.26
C LYS A 116 -76.69 -2.27 45.93
N LYS A 117 -75.87 -3.32 46.01
CA LYS A 117 -75.36 -4.05 44.84
C LYS A 117 -76.53 -4.57 43.99
N GLY A 118 -76.45 -4.41 42.67
CA GLY A 118 -77.50 -4.83 41.73
C GLY A 118 -78.65 -3.85 41.53
N SER A 119 -78.63 -2.68 42.20
CA SER A 119 -79.62 -1.62 41.93
C SER A 119 -79.37 -0.96 40.57
N ILE A 120 -80.43 -0.49 39.91
CA ILE A 120 -80.35 0.28 38.65
C ILE A 120 -79.36 1.45 38.78
N LEU A 121 -79.38 2.13 39.93
CA LEU A 121 -78.48 3.24 40.23
C LEU A 121 -76.99 2.80 40.29
N ALA A 122 -76.71 1.63 40.85
CA ALA A 122 -75.37 1.06 40.86
C ALA A 122 -74.87 0.78 39.44
N THR A 123 -75.70 0.16 38.59
CA THR A 123 -75.37 -0.13 37.20
C THR A 123 -75.15 1.14 36.38
N GLN A 124 -76.02 2.15 36.53
CA GLN A 124 -75.87 3.45 35.88
C GLN A 124 -74.56 4.14 36.28
N LYS A 125 -74.16 4.04 37.55
CA LYS A 125 -72.90 4.63 38.03
C LYS A 125 -71.67 3.96 37.41
N VAL A 126 -71.67 2.63 37.28
CA VAL A 126 -70.60 1.89 36.59
C VAL A 126 -70.56 2.26 35.10
N MET A 127 -71.71 2.32 34.41
CA MET A 127 -71.77 2.73 33.01
C MET A 127 -71.21 4.14 32.80
N LYS A 128 -71.63 5.11 33.61
CA LYS A 128 -71.12 6.49 33.54
C LYS A 128 -69.61 6.55 33.74
N TYR A 129 -69.07 5.81 34.72
CA TYR A 129 -67.62 5.75 34.93
C TYR A 129 -66.89 5.21 33.70
N ILE A 130 -67.39 4.13 33.09
CA ILE A 130 -66.79 3.57 31.87
C ILE A 130 -66.81 4.59 30.72
N GLU A 131 -67.92 5.30 30.52
CA GLU A 131 -68.03 6.37 29.52
C GLU A 131 -67.04 7.51 29.77
N ASP A 132 -66.98 8.02 30.99
CA ASP A 132 -66.06 9.09 31.39
C ASP A 132 -64.59 8.64 31.21
N MET A 133 -64.28 7.39 31.54
CA MET A 133 -62.95 6.83 31.34
C MET A 133 -62.57 6.68 29.88
N ASN A 134 -63.49 6.24 29.03
CA ASN A 134 -63.25 6.18 27.58
C ASN A 134 -62.97 7.56 27.00
N ARG A 135 -63.76 8.58 27.39
CA ARG A 135 -63.51 9.98 26.98
C ARG A 135 -62.15 10.49 27.44
N ARG A 136 -61.74 10.18 28.68
CA ARG A 136 -60.39 10.54 29.18
C ARG A 136 -59.29 9.89 28.36
N ARG A 137 -59.42 8.60 28.02
CA ARG A 137 -58.45 7.86 27.20
C ARG A 137 -58.36 8.41 25.77
N ASP A 138 -59.48 8.78 25.16
CA ASP A 138 -59.50 9.43 23.84
C ASP A 138 -58.79 10.79 23.87
N ASN A 139 -59.06 11.61 24.88
CA ASN A 139 -58.37 12.89 25.06
C ASN A 139 -56.86 12.70 25.26
N MET A 140 -56.45 11.68 26.01
CA MET A 140 -55.03 11.38 26.21
C MET A 140 -54.37 10.91 24.92
N LYS A 141 -55.03 10.03 24.16
CA LYS A 141 -54.56 9.56 22.85
C LYS A 141 -54.28 10.72 21.89
N ASP A 142 -55.17 11.71 21.83
CA ASP A 142 -54.96 12.87 20.96
C ASP A 142 -53.81 13.77 21.45
N LYS A 143 -53.67 13.98 22.77
CA LYS A 143 -52.51 14.67 23.35
C LYS A 143 -51.19 13.97 23.01
N LEU A 144 -51.13 12.64 23.15
CA LEU A 144 -49.95 11.83 22.83
C LEU A 144 -49.61 11.90 21.34
N ARG A 145 -50.63 11.84 20.46
CA ARG A 145 -50.44 12.01 19.01
C ARG A 145 -49.83 13.36 18.66
N LEU A 146 -50.35 14.45 19.22
CA LEU A 146 -49.83 15.80 19.00
C LEU A 146 -48.37 15.91 19.48
N LYS A 147 -48.07 15.39 20.68
CA LYS A 147 -46.71 15.36 21.20
C LYS A 147 -45.77 14.56 20.31
N ASN A 148 -46.21 13.39 19.81
CA ASN A 148 -45.41 12.55 18.90
C ASN A 148 -45.06 13.27 17.60
N VAL A 149 -46.04 13.94 16.97
CA VAL A 149 -45.79 14.73 15.75
C VAL A 149 -44.84 15.88 16.03
N SER A 150 -45.04 16.60 17.14
CA SER A 150 -44.16 17.70 17.55
C SER A 150 -42.70 17.24 17.74
N LEU A 151 -42.49 16.13 18.45
CA LEU A 151 -41.16 15.56 18.66
C LEU A 151 -40.52 15.07 17.35
N LYS A 152 -41.30 14.47 16.44
CA LYS A 152 -40.81 14.09 15.10
C LYS A 152 -40.30 15.30 14.32
N VAL A 153 -40.98 16.44 14.39
CA VAL A 153 -40.55 17.68 13.75
C VAL A 153 -39.27 18.22 14.41
N GLN A 154 -39.20 18.26 15.74
CA GLN A 154 -38.00 18.69 16.47
C GLN A 154 -36.78 17.82 16.14
N ARG A 155 -36.93 16.50 16.12
CA ARG A 155 -35.88 15.55 15.71
C ARG A 155 -35.39 15.85 14.29
N LYS A 156 -36.30 16.03 13.33
CA LYS A 156 -35.93 16.36 11.94
C LYS A 156 -35.14 17.67 11.87
N LYS A 157 -35.55 18.69 12.62
CA LYS A 157 -34.84 19.97 12.68
C LYS A 157 -33.43 19.81 13.23
N LEU A 158 -33.26 19.09 14.33
CA LEU A 158 -31.95 18.84 14.95
C LEU A 158 -31.01 18.07 14.00
N LEU A 159 -31.51 17.02 13.35
CA LEU A 159 -30.74 16.24 12.37
C LEU A 159 -30.27 17.09 11.18
N LEU A 160 -31.13 17.99 10.68
CA LEU A 160 -30.77 18.91 9.61
C LEU A 160 -29.69 19.90 10.05
N GLN A 161 -29.79 20.46 11.26
CA GLN A 161 -28.79 21.36 11.82
C GLN A 161 -27.42 20.67 11.97
N LEU A 162 -27.40 19.45 12.52
CA LEU A 162 -26.17 18.67 12.68
C LEU A 162 -25.53 18.36 11.32
N ARG A 163 -26.33 17.96 10.32
CA ARG A 163 -25.84 17.70 8.96
C ARG A 163 -25.25 18.96 8.32
N GLN A 164 -25.84 20.12 8.57
CA GLN A 164 -25.33 21.39 8.05
C GLN A 164 -24.02 21.79 8.71
N GLN A 165 -23.90 21.65 10.04
CA GLN A 165 -22.66 21.88 10.77
C GLN A 165 -21.52 20.99 10.26
N LEU A 166 -21.76 19.68 10.15
CA LEU A 166 -20.76 18.73 9.63
C LEU A 166 -20.33 19.06 8.20
N LYS A 167 -21.25 19.55 7.35
CA LYS A 167 -20.89 19.99 5.99
C LYS A 167 -19.97 21.20 6.00
N ILE A 168 -20.23 22.19 6.86
CA ILE A 168 -19.39 23.39 6.99
C ILE A 168 -18.02 23.01 7.54
N GLU A 169 -18.00 22.23 8.61
CA GLU A 169 -16.76 21.77 9.26
C GLU A 169 -15.89 20.95 8.30
N ASN A 170 -16.49 20.01 7.54
CA ASN A 170 -15.78 19.26 6.51
C ASN A 170 -15.22 20.16 5.41
N ALA A 171 -15.96 21.18 4.98
CA ALA A 171 -15.47 22.13 3.98
C ALA A 171 -14.25 22.92 4.50
N GLN A 172 -14.30 23.37 5.76
CA GLN A 172 -13.18 24.05 6.41
C GLN A 172 -11.94 23.15 6.55
N PHE A 173 -12.14 21.87 6.89
CA PHE A 173 -11.04 20.91 6.94
C PHE A 173 -10.43 20.66 5.56
N LEU A 174 -11.23 20.51 4.52
CA LEU A 174 -10.74 20.35 3.15
C LEU A 174 -9.93 21.56 2.69
N GLU A 175 -10.43 22.77 2.93
CA GLU A 175 -9.72 24.01 2.62
C GLU A 175 -8.37 24.09 3.37
N THR A 176 -8.37 23.72 4.66
CA THR A 176 -7.13 23.68 5.45
C THR A 176 -6.14 22.66 4.89
N ILE A 177 -6.59 21.46 4.53
CA ILE A 177 -5.74 20.42 3.93
C ILE A 177 -5.17 20.90 2.60
N GLU A 178 -5.98 21.53 1.76
CA GLU A 178 -5.53 22.10 0.48
C GLU A 178 -4.47 23.19 0.68
N ALA A 179 -4.67 24.11 1.63
CA ALA A 179 -3.69 25.13 1.98
C ALA A 179 -2.35 24.50 2.42
N ARG A 180 -2.39 23.50 3.32
CA ARG A 180 -1.18 22.78 3.76
C ARG A 180 -0.48 22.03 2.63
N ASN A 181 -1.23 21.44 1.72
CA ASN A 181 -0.67 20.77 0.55
C ASN A 181 0.03 21.77 -0.38
N GLN A 182 -0.55 22.96 -0.59
CA GLN A 182 0.09 24.02 -1.36
C GLN A 182 1.38 24.51 -0.69
N GLU A 183 1.38 24.74 0.63
CA GLU A 183 2.59 25.07 1.41
C GLU A 183 3.67 24.00 1.23
N LEU A 184 3.31 22.72 1.34
CA LEU A 184 4.24 21.61 1.16
C LEU A 184 4.86 21.58 -0.24
N ILE A 185 4.06 21.85 -1.29
CA ILE A 185 4.56 21.92 -2.67
C ILE A 185 5.54 23.09 -2.82
N GLN A 186 5.20 24.27 -2.29
CA GLN A 186 6.10 25.44 -2.34
C GLN A 186 7.43 25.15 -1.64
N MET A 187 7.39 24.54 -0.45
CA MET A 187 8.59 24.15 0.29
C MET A 187 9.44 23.12 -0.46
N LYS A 188 8.81 22.13 -1.11
CA LYS A 188 9.53 21.16 -1.96
C LYS A 188 10.24 21.84 -3.13
N LEU A 189 9.57 22.77 -3.82
CA LEU A 189 10.16 23.53 -4.92
C LEU A 189 11.33 24.40 -4.44
N ALA A 190 11.15 25.13 -3.34
CA ALA A 190 12.21 25.96 -2.75
C ALA A 190 13.43 25.12 -2.33
N SER A 191 13.20 23.95 -1.72
CA SER A 191 14.26 23.00 -1.38
C SER A 191 14.99 22.49 -2.63
N GLY A 192 14.26 22.16 -3.70
CA GLY A 192 14.83 21.74 -4.97
C GLY A 192 15.73 22.81 -5.59
N ASN A 193 15.25 24.06 -5.64
CA ASN A 193 16.02 25.20 -6.15
C ASN A 193 17.28 25.44 -5.32
N THR A 194 17.17 25.35 -3.99
CA THR A 194 18.32 25.52 -3.07
C THR A 194 19.38 24.45 -3.34
N LEU A 195 18.97 23.20 -3.57
CA LEU A 195 19.89 22.11 -3.93
C LEU A 195 20.58 22.37 -5.28
N GLN A 196 19.86 22.85 -6.28
CA GLN A 196 20.44 23.20 -7.59
C GLN A 196 21.49 24.30 -7.46
N ILE A 197 21.17 25.37 -6.72
CA ILE A 197 22.09 26.48 -6.45
C ILE A 197 23.34 25.97 -5.71
N LEU A 198 23.16 25.15 -4.67
CA LEU A 198 24.28 24.58 -3.90
C LEU A 198 25.20 23.73 -4.79
N ASN A 199 24.64 22.91 -5.67
CA ASN A 199 25.42 22.12 -6.62
C ASN A 199 26.20 23.01 -7.60
N ALA A 200 25.58 24.07 -8.12
CA ALA A 200 26.27 25.02 -8.98
C ALA A 200 27.47 25.70 -8.28
N TYR A 201 27.31 26.11 -7.02
CA TYR A 201 28.41 26.65 -6.20
C TYR A 201 29.51 25.61 -5.97
N LYS A 202 29.14 24.36 -5.68
CA LYS A 202 30.09 23.26 -5.49
C LYS A 202 30.92 23.02 -6.75
N ASP A 203 30.30 23.01 -7.92
CA ASP A 203 31.01 22.79 -9.18
C ASP A 203 31.88 23.99 -9.57
N ARG A 204 31.41 25.22 -9.31
CA ARG A 204 32.24 26.42 -9.44
C ARG A 204 33.47 26.37 -8.54
N ALA A 205 33.32 25.94 -7.29
CA ALA A 205 34.44 25.81 -6.35
C ALA A 205 35.48 24.78 -6.84
N LYS A 206 35.04 23.63 -7.36
CA LYS A 206 35.93 22.63 -7.98
C LYS A 206 36.67 23.22 -9.19
N ALA A 207 35.97 23.91 -10.08
CA ALA A 207 36.57 24.54 -11.25
C ALA A 207 37.61 25.60 -10.87
N LEU A 208 37.34 26.41 -9.86
CA LEU A 208 38.30 27.40 -9.33
C LEU A 208 39.52 26.73 -8.70
N ALA A 209 39.34 25.65 -7.94
CA ALA A 209 40.45 24.88 -7.37
C ALA A 209 41.35 24.30 -8.47
N LEU A 210 40.76 23.69 -9.50
CA LEU A 210 41.49 23.19 -10.66
C LEU A 210 42.21 24.32 -11.42
N ASN A 211 41.55 25.45 -11.63
CA ASN A 211 42.17 26.61 -12.30
C ASN A 211 43.37 27.14 -11.52
N ARG A 212 43.30 27.20 -10.19
CA ARG A 212 44.44 27.56 -9.33
C ARG A 212 45.58 26.56 -9.49
N GLN A 213 45.29 25.27 -9.52
CA GLN A 213 46.31 24.23 -9.73
C GLN A 213 46.99 24.36 -11.10
N LEU A 214 46.21 24.55 -12.18
CA LEU A 214 46.75 24.74 -13.52
C LEU A 214 47.60 26.01 -13.63
N ARG A 215 47.17 27.12 -13.01
CA ARG A 215 47.98 28.36 -12.95
C ARG A 215 49.29 28.15 -12.21
N LYS A 216 49.29 27.38 -11.12
CA LYS A 216 50.51 27.01 -10.39
C LYS A 216 51.44 26.20 -11.29
N GLN A 217 50.92 25.15 -11.95
CA GLN A 217 51.70 24.35 -12.91
C GLN A 217 52.28 25.19 -14.04
N LEU A 218 51.51 26.14 -14.58
CA LEU A 218 51.97 27.04 -15.63
C LEU A 218 53.08 27.99 -15.13
N SER A 219 52.99 28.48 -13.88
CA SER A 219 54.02 29.33 -13.29
C SER A 219 55.31 28.56 -12.97
N GLU A 220 55.20 27.28 -12.62
CA GLU A 220 56.34 26.39 -12.35
C GLU A 220 56.96 25.86 -13.66
N PHE A 221 56.23 25.91 -14.78
CA PHE A 221 56.72 25.48 -16.07
C PHE A 221 57.89 26.35 -16.54
N ARG A 222 59.08 25.75 -16.63
CA ARG A 222 60.26 26.32 -17.27
C ARG A 222 60.38 25.71 -18.67
N ALA A 223 60.15 26.51 -19.70
CA ALA A 223 60.45 26.08 -21.07
C ALA A 223 61.96 25.73 -21.17
N PRO A 224 62.33 24.58 -21.75
CA PRO A 224 63.73 24.27 -22.01
C PRO A 224 64.35 25.44 -22.77
N GLN A 225 65.52 25.91 -22.33
CA GLN A 225 66.20 27.01 -23.00
C GLN A 225 66.32 26.69 -24.50
N VAL A 226 66.02 27.66 -25.36
CA VAL A 226 66.07 27.50 -26.83
C VAL A 226 67.39 26.87 -27.26
N MET A 227 68.49 27.22 -26.57
CA MET A 227 69.80 26.61 -26.78
C MET A 227 69.88 25.12 -26.44
N MET A 228 69.16 24.62 -25.43
CA MET A 228 69.04 23.18 -25.19
C MET A 228 68.30 22.47 -26.31
N TYR A 229 67.17 23.03 -26.77
CA TYR A 229 66.42 22.45 -27.89
C TYR A 229 67.27 22.42 -29.17
N ILE A 230 67.99 23.51 -29.48
CA ILE A 230 68.89 23.56 -30.64
C ILE A 230 70.01 22.52 -30.52
N ARG A 231 70.66 22.41 -29.34
CA ARG A 231 71.71 21.40 -29.11
C ARG A 231 71.18 19.98 -29.27
N GLU A 232 70.04 19.65 -28.68
CA GLU A 232 69.42 18.33 -28.83
C GLU A 232 68.96 18.07 -30.27
N LYS A 233 68.49 19.10 -31.00
CA LYS A 233 68.08 18.96 -32.39
C LYS A 233 69.27 18.69 -33.32
N ILE A 234 70.41 19.34 -33.09
CA ILE A 234 71.67 19.05 -33.79
C ILE A 234 72.11 17.61 -33.49
N ARG A 235 72.16 17.25 -32.20
CA ARG A 235 72.52 15.89 -31.77
C ARG A 235 71.63 14.81 -32.40
N ASN A 236 70.32 15.06 -32.45
CA ASN A 236 69.37 14.19 -33.12
C ASN A 236 69.67 14.07 -34.63
N GLY A 237 69.98 15.17 -35.31
CA GLY A 237 70.36 15.13 -36.72
C GLY A 237 71.65 14.35 -37.00
N ASP A 238 72.64 14.43 -36.12
CA ASP A 238 73.89 13.67 -36.24
C ASP A 238 73.67 12.17 -35.97
N LEU A 239 72.78 11.84 -35.02
CA LEU A 239 72.34 10.46 -34.81
C LEU A 239 71.60 9.91 -36.03
N GLU A 240 70.69 10.67 -36.63
CA GLU A 240 69.97 10.27 -37.85
C GLU A 240 70.93 9.98 -39.02
N LYS A 241 71.96 10.82 -39.22
CA LYS A 241 73.00 10.56 -40.24
C LYS A 241 73.77 9.28 -39.94
N THR A 242 74.15 9.10 -38.68
CA THR A 242 74.90 7.91 -38.23
C THR A 242 74.08 6.65 -38.47
N ILE A 243 72.80 6.66 -38.10
CA ILE A 243 71.85 5.58 -38.37
C ILE A 243 71.82 5.24 -39.87
N ARG A 244 71.63 6.22 -40.75
CA ARG A 244 71.61 5.98 -42.21
C ARG A 244 72.89 5.35 -42.74
N VAL A 245 74.05 5.78 -42.25
CA VAL A 245 75.34 5.20 -42.64
C VAL A 245 75.44 3.74 -42.19
N TRP A 246 75.02 3.45 -40.96
CA TRP A 246 75.04 2.08 -40.45
C TRP A 246 74.01 1.18 -41.14
N GLU A 247 72.81 1.69 -41.44
CA GLU A 247 71.82 1.00 -42.27
C GLU A 247 72.40 0.65 -43.64
N ARG A 248 73.10 1.59 -44.29
CA ARG A 248 73.78 1.34 -45.58
C ARG A 248 74.87 0.28 -45.46
N LYS A 249 75.67 0.31 -44.39
CA LYS A 249 76.71 -0.69 -44.13
C LYS A 249 76.10 -2.09 -43.93
N VAL A 250 74.99 -2.18 -43.19
CA VAL A 250 74.25 -3.43 -43.00
C VAL A 250 73.73 -3.94 -44.34
N GLU A 251 73.08 -3.10 -45.15
CA GLU A 251 72.58 -3.46 -46.47
C GLU A 251 73.69 -4.02 -47.38
N ILE A 252 74.86 -3.38 -47.41
CA ILE A 252 76.02 -3.88 -48.16
C ILE A 252 76.49 -5.24 -47.64
N ALA A 253 76.62 -5.40 -46.32
CA ALA A 253 77.04 -6.66 -45.71
C ALA A 253 76.04 -7.80 -46.01
N GLU A 254 74.74 -7.52 -45.95
CA GLU A 254 73.67 -8.46 -46.30
C GLU A 254 73.70 -8.86 -47.78
N MET A 255 73.90 -7.90 -48.70
CA MET A 255 74.03 -8.17 -50.12
C MET A 255 75.26 -9.04 -50.44
N SER A 256 76.41 -8.73 -49.85
CA SER A 256 77.63 -9.53 -50.01
C SER A 256 77.44 -10.94 -49.45
N LEU A 257 76.85 -11.08 -48.26
CA LEU A 257 76.55 -12.38 -47.66
C LEU A 257 75.58 -13.21 -48.53
N LYS A 258 74.56 -12.57 -49.11
CA LYS A 258 73.64 -13.20 -50.06
C LYS A 258 74.37 -13.66 -51.32
N GLY A 259 75.33 -12.88 -51.81
CA GLY A 259 76.24 -13.25 -52.89
C GLY A 259 77.08 -14.49 -52.56
N TYR A 260 77.79 -14.48 -51.43
CA TYR A 260 78.57 -15.62 -50.95
C TYR A 260 77.71 -16.87 -50.76
N ARG A 261 76.52 -16.76 -50.18
CA ARG A 261 75.57 -17.89 -50.04
C ARG A 261 75.14 -18.47 -51.38
N LYS A 262 74.87 -17.62 -52.39
CA LYS A 262 74.52 -18.09 -53.74
C LYS A 262 75.68 -18.87 -54.38
N ALA A 263 76.90 -18.35 -54.27
CA ALA A 263 78.10 -19.03 -54.78
C ALA A 263 78.32 -20.37 -54.06
N TRP A 264 78.23 -20.38 -52.73
CA TRP A 264 78.32 -21.59 -51.90
C TRP A 264 77.26 -22.64 -52.28
N ASN A 265 75.99 -22.22 -52.41
CA ASN A 265 74.91 -23.14 -52.78
C ASN A 265 75.11 -23.75 -54.17
N LYS A 266 75.58 -22.97 -55.16
CA LYS A 266 75.96 -23.50 -56.48
C LYS A 266 77.07 -24.54 -56.37
N MET A 267 78.11 -24.25 -55.59
CA MET A 267 79.23 -25.17 -55.38
C MET A 267 78.75 -26.46 -54.70
N LYS A 268 77.85 -26.33 -53.71
CA LYS A 268 77.22 -27.45 -53.02
C LYS A 268 76.37 -28.31 -53.95
N THR A 269 75.48 -27.72 -54.77
CA THR A 269 74.68 -28.48 -55.74
C THR A 269 75.54 -29.13 -56.83
N THR A 270 76.63 -28.49 -57.26
CA THR A 270 77.56 -29.10 -58.23
C THR A 270 78.26 -30.32 -57.61
N ASN A 271 78.64 -30.24 -56.33
CA ASN A 271 79.22 -31.37 -55.59
C ASN A 271 78.19 -32.49 -55.33
N GLU A 272 76.95 -32.15 -54.96
CA GLU A 272 75.85 -33.11 -54.80
C GLU A 272 75.50 -33.79 -56.14
N GLN A 273 75.55 -33.09 -57.27
CA GLN A 273 75.39 -33.67 -58.61
C GLN A 273 76.53 -34.64 -58.98
N LEU A 274 77.78 -34.30 -58.64
CA LEU A 274 78.94 -35.18 -58.84
C LEU A 274 78.87 -36.45 -57.95
N GLN A 275 78.23 -36.36 -56.78
CA GLN A 275 77.97 -37.53 -55.92
C GLN A 275 76.77 -38.36 -56.41
N ALA A 276 75.76 -37.76 -57.03
CA ALA A 276 74.63 -38.49 -57.64
C ALA A 276 75.02 -39.24 -58.92
N THR A 277 76.04 -38.77 -59.65
CA THR A 277 76.66 -39.53 -60.76
C THR A 277 77.64 -40.60 -60.28
N SER A 278 77.92 -40.66 -58.97
CA SER A 278 78.95 -41.51 -58.38
C SER A 278 78.42 -42.24 -57.13
N GLY A 279 77.53 -43.21 -57.33
CA GLY A 279 77.35 -44.32 -56.37
C GLY A 279 76.12 -45.19 -56.63
N PRO A 280 76.14 -46.50 -56.31
CA PRO A 280 77.27 -47.41 -56.11
C PRO A 280 77.22 -48.63 -57.06
N GLY A 281 78.40 -49.19 -57.35
CA GLY A 281 78.68 -50.56 -57.80
C GLY A 281 77.65 -51.33 -58.62
N LYS A 282 78.11 -51.93 -59.72
CA LYS A 282 78.79 -53.23 -59.71
C LYS A 282 79.30 -53.57 -61.10
#